data_AF-A0A6A5SA68-F1
#
_entry.id   AF-A0A6A5SA68-F1
#
_cell.length_a   1.000
_cell.length_b   1.000
_cell.length_c   1.000
_cell.angle_alpha   90.00
_cell.angle_beta   90.00
_cell.angle_gamma   90.00
#
_symmetry.space_group_name_H-M   'P 1'
#
loop_
_entity.id
_entity.type
_entity.pdbx_description
1 polymer ?
#
loop_
_entity_poly.entity_id
_entity_poly.type
_entity_poly.pdbx_seq_one_letter_code
_entity_poly.pdbx_strand_id
1 'polypeptide(L)'
;IHTDMEAQVACRYYHWQWQRFLLFTRQQTVQVSQQWQHATHETQCQVVERVNAALMYERIHQAPEEVIHWRMTKLLEVGGSPH
;
A
#
# COMPACT_ATOMS: atom_id res chain seq x y z
N ILE A 1 7.10 -4.36 10.24
CA ILE A 1 7.21 -2.96 9.75
C ILE A 1 6.41 -2.08 10.69
N HIS A 2 7.04 -1.08 11.32
CA HIS A 2 6.43 -0.23 12.34
C HIS A 2 6.42 1.25 11.94
N THR A 3 7.31 1.69 11.05
CA THR A 3 7.41 3.08 10.58
C THR A 3 7.47 3.20 9.05
N ASP A 4 7.13 4.37 8.51
CA ASP A 4 7.30 4.68 7.07
C ASP A 4 8.75 4.56 6.61
N MET A 5 9.72 4.90 7.46
CA MET A 5 11.14 4.80 7.13
C MET A 5 11.57 3.34 6.97
N GLU A 6 11.16 2.46 7.88
CA GLU A 6 11.40 1.01 7.76
C GLU A 6 10.77 0.42 6.51
N ALA A 7 9.53 0.82 6.20
CA ALA A 7 8.80 0.37 5.02
C ALA A 7 9.50 0.80 3.72
N GLN A 8 9.97 2.05 3.67
CA GLN A 8 10.71 2.59 2.53
C GLN A 8 12.06 1.88 2.33
N VAL A 9 12.79 1.60 3.42
CA VAL A 9 14.06 0.86 3.39
C VAL A 9 13.84 -0.58 2.93
N ALA A 10 12.79 -1.26 3.40
CA ALA A 10 12.43 -2.61 2.96
C ALA A 10 12.14 -2.67 1.46
N CYS A 11 11.49 -1.63 0.92
CA CYS A 11 11.28 -1.49 -0.52
C CYS A 11 12.54 -1.06 -1.29
N ARG A 12 13.61 -0.63 -0.63
CA ARG A 12 14.79 -0.01 -1.28
C ARG A 12 14.42 1.15 -2.22
N TYR A 13 13.43 1.95 -1.81
CA TYR A 13 12.93 3.06 -2.61
C TYR A 13 13.63 4.37 -2.28
N TYR A 14 14.02 5.11 -3.31
CA TYR A 14 14.33 6.53 -3.21
C TYR A 14 13.06 7.34 -2.92
N HIS A 15 13.23 8.59 -2.47
CA HIS A 15 12.11 9.43 -2.01
C HIS A 15 10.98 9.55 -3.04
N TRP A 16 11.31 9.77 -4.32
CA TRP A 16 10.28 9.90 -5.36
C TRP A 16 9.55 8.58 -5.63
N GLN A 17 10.22 7.43 -5.55
CA GLN A 17 9.60 6.10 -5.72
C GLN A 17 8.66 5.81 -4.55
N TRP A 18 9.06 6.19 -3.33
CA TRP A 18 8.21 6.12 -2.15
C TRP A 18 6.95 6.96 -2.32
N GLN A 19 7.05 8.19 -2.83
CA GLN A 19 5.87 9.01 -3.11
C GLN A 19 4.91 8.36 -4.11
N ARG A 20 5.41 7.69 -5.15
CA ARG A 20 4.58 6.93 -6.09
C ARG A 20 3.89 5.74 -5.42
N PHE A 21 4.62 4.98 -4.61
CA PHE A 21 4.05 3.90 -3.79
C PHE A 21 2.93 4.39 -2.86
N LEU A 22 3.14 5.51 -2.15
CA LEU A 22 2.14 6.11 -1.28
C LEU A 22 0.88 6.55 -2.05
N LEU A 23 1.05 7.08 -3.25
CA LEU A 23 -0.06 7.47 -4.12
C LEU A 23 -0.86 6.26 -4.59
N PHE A 24 -0.19 5.22 -5.10
CA PHE A 24 -0.86 4.05 -5.65
C PHE A 24 -1.61 3.25 -4.58
N THR A 25 -1.02 3.07 -3.39
CA THR A 25 -1.72 2.45 -2.24
C THR A 25 -2.93 3.27 -1.81
N ARG A 26 -2.84 4.61 -1.77
CA ARG A 26 -3.98 5.48 -1.47
C ARG A 26 -5.09 5.37 -2.51
N GLN A 27 -4.80 5.16 -3.79
CA GLN A 27 -5.83 4.98 -4.82
C GLN A 27 -6.62 3.68 -4.63
N GLN A 28 -6.00 2.63 -4.08
CA GLN A 28 -6.68 1.36 -3.83
C GLN A 28 -7.66 1.43 -2.63
N THR A 29 -7.52 2.40 -1.72
CA THR A 29 -8.41 2.49 -0.54
C THR A 29 -9.87 2.76 -0.93
N VAL A 30 -10.11 3.40 -2.06
CA VAL A 30 -11.45 3.61 -2.64
C VAL A 30 -12.09 2.28 -3.02
N GLN A 31 -11.30 1.32 -3.51
CA GLN A 31 -11.81 0.02 -3.96
C GLN A 31 -12.13 -0.92 -2.82
N VAL A 32 -11.36 -0.86 -1.73
CA VAL A 32 -11.60 -1.69 -0.53
C VAL A 32 -12.52 -1.01 0.49
N SER A 33 -13.12 0.14 0.15
CA SER A 33 -14.16 0.83 0.93
C SER A 33 -13.87 0.96 2.43
N GLN A 34 -12.61 1.20 2.79
CA GLN A 34 -12.15 1.27 4.19
C GLN A 34 -12.24 -0.04 5.01
N GLN A 35 -12.51 -1.17 4.37
CA GLN A 35 -12.65 -2.48 5.02
C GLN A 35 -11.52 -3.45 4.65
N TRP A 36 -10.27 -2.97 4.58
CA TRP A 36 -9.12 -3.79 4.23
C TRP A 36 -8.96 -5.06 5.08
N GLN A 37 -9.19 -4.94 6.40
CA GLN A 37 -9.10 -6.08 7.31
C GLN A 37 -10.21 -7.13 7.13
N HIS A 38 -11.34 -6.73 6.52
CA HIS A 38 -12.45 -7.64 6.22
C HIS A 38 -12.49 -8.03 4.73
N ALA A 39 -11.59 -7.50 3.92
CA ALA A 39 -11.48 -7.84 2.51
C ALA A 39 -11.09 -9.31 2.36
N THR A 40 -11.68 -9.99 1.38
CA THR A 40 -11.30 -11.37 1.06
C THR A 40 -9.84 -11.45 0.65
N HIS A 41 -9.21 -12.61 0.88
CA HIS A 41 -7.83 -12.86 0.42
C HIS A 41 -7.66 -12.52 -1.07
N GLU A 42 -8.64 -12.90 -1.91
CA GLU A 42 -8.63 -12.56 -3.34
C GLU A 42 -8.58 -11.04 -3.58
N THR A 43 -9.40 -10.28 -2.85
CA THR A 43 -9.40 -8.81 -2.94
C THR A 43 -8.05 -8.23 -2.50
N GLN A 44 -7.47 -8.77 -1.43
CA GLN A 44 -6.16 -8.34 -0.94
C GLN A 44 -5.05 -8.62 -1.98
N CYS A 45 -5.04 -9.80 -2.59
CA CYS A 45 -4.12 -10.13 -3.68
C CYS A 45 -4.30 -9.20 -4.87
N GLN A 46 -5.54 -8.91 -5.30
CA GLN A 46 -5.79 -7.99 -6.42
C GLN A 46 -5.25 -6.58 -6.14
N VAL A 47 -5.37 -6.09 -4.90
CA VAL A 47 -4.79 -4.80 -4.50
C VAL A 47 -3.27 -4.83 -4.59
N VAL A 48 -2.62 -5.88 -4.08
CA VAL A 48 -1.17 -6.07 -4.17
C VAL A 48 -0.70 -6.07 -5.62
N GLU A 49 -1.37 -6.85 -6.48
CA GLU A 49 -1.08 -6.91 -7.91
C GLU A 49 -1.25 -5.57 -8.60
N ARG A 50 -2.34 -4.83 -8.32
CA ARG A 50 -2.60 -3.51 -8.90
C ARG A 50 -1.56 -2.48 -8.49
N VAL A 51 -1.16 -2.44 -7.22
CA VAL A 51 -0.11 -1.53 -6.73
C VAL A 51 1.22 -1.84 -7.44
N ASN A 52 1.59 -3.13 -7.50
CA ASN A 52 2.83 -3.54 -8.14
C ASN A 52 2.83 -3.34 -9.66
N ALA A 53 1.68 -3.52 -10.32
CA ALA A 53 1.52 -3.21 -11.75
C ALA A 53 1.70 -1.70 -12.02
N ALA A 54 1.13 -0.84 -11.17
CA ALA A 54 1.28 0.61 -11.30
C ALA A 54 2.73 1.08 -11.06
N LEU A 55 3.43 0.48 -10.08
CA LEU A 55 4.86 0.72 -9.85
C LEU A 55 5.70 0.31 -11.07
N MET A 56 5.45 -0.89 -11.60
CA MET A 56 6.17 -1.41 -12.77
C MET A 56 5.93 -0.57 -14.02
N TYR A 57 4.71 -0.07 -14.22
CA TYR A 57 4.40 0.84 -15.32
C TYR A 57 5.29 2.09 -15.31
N GLU A 58 5.68 2.56 -14.12
CA GLU A 58 6.60 3.68 -13.93
C GLU A 58 8.07 3.27 -13.79
N ARG A 59 8.41 2.03 -14.12
CA ARG A 59 9.76 1.46 -14.01
C ARG A 59 10.30 1.48 -12.58
N ILE A 60 9.42 1.41 -11.60
CA ILE A 60 9.75 1.16 -10.20
C ILE A 60 9.63 -0.34 -9.97
N HIS A 61 10.60 -0.96 -9.30
CA HIS A 61 10.51 -2.38 -8.96
C HIS A 61 9.36 -2.63 -7.98
N GLN A 62 8.93 -3.88 -7.85
CA GLN A 62 7.79 -4.23 -7.01
C GLN A 62 8.08 -4.02 -5.52
N ALA A 63 7.06 -3.59 -4.78
CA ALA A 63 7.11 -3.54 -3.33
C ALA A 63 6.85 -4.95 -2.75
N PRO A 64 7.52 -5.32 -1.65
CA PRO A 64 7.18 -6.53 -0.91
C PRO A 64 5.71 -6.50 -0.47
N GLU A 65 5.03 -7.64 -0.57
CA GLU A 65 3.63 -7.78 -0.20
C GLU A 65 3.37 -7.30 1.23
N GLU A 66 4.23 -7.69 2.18
CA GLU A 66 4.16 -7.26 3.58
C GLU A 66 4.15 -5.72 3.76
N VAL A 67 4.85 -4.98 2.90
CA VAL A 67 4.88 -3.51 2.94
C VAL A 67 3.56 -2.93 2.43
N ILE A 68 2.99 -3.52 1.38
CA ILE A 68 1.67 -3.12 0.85
C ILE A 68 0.58 -3.38 1.90
N HIS A 69 0.57 -4.58 2.50
CA HIS A 69 -0.38 -4.92 3.57
C HIS A 69 -0.25 -3.98 4.76
N TRP A 70 0.97 -3.74 5.25
CA TRP A 70 1.22 -2.78 6.32
C TRP A 70 0.66 -1.39 5.97
N ARG A 71 0.91 -0.91 4.75
CA ARG A 71 0.48 0.41 4.30
C ARG A 71 -1.05 0.51 4.22
N MET A 72 -1.70 -0.51 3.66
CA MET A 72 -3.16 -0.56 3.55
C MET A 72 -3.82 -0.59 4.93
N THR A 73 -3.26 -1.35 5.88
CA THR A 73 -3.69 -1.36 7.28
C THR A 73 -3.56 0.02 7.91
N LYS A 74 -2.38 0.67 7.82
CA LYS A 74 -2.16 2.02 8.35
C LYS A 74 -3.10 3.08 7.77
N LEU A 75 -3.37 3.03 6.47
CA LEU A 75 -4.24 4.00 5.79
C LEU A 75 -5.69 3.94 6.29
N LEU A 76 -6.16 2.76 6.70
CA LEU A 76 -7.57 2.51 6.98
C LEU A 76 -7.85 2.35 8.48
N GLU A 77 -6.85 2.06 9.30
CA GLU A 77 -6.94 2.20 10.77
C GLU A 77 -7.12 3.67 11.20
N VAL A 78 -6.52 4.62 10.49
CA VAL A 78 -6.62 6.07 10.80
C VAL A 78 -7.98 6.67 10.38
N GLY A 79 -8.81 5.92 9.64
CA GLY A 79 -10.20 6.30 9.36
C GLY A 79 -11.19 6.03 10.50
N GLY A 80 -10.73 5.41 11.60
CA GLY A 80 -11.54 4.99 12.74
C GLY A 80 -11.41 5.85 14.00
N SER A 81 -11.17 7.16 13.90
CA SER A 81 -11.27 8.08 15.04
C SER A 81 -12.31 9.18 14.78
N PRO A 82 -13.41 9.23 15.55
CA PRO A 82 -14.43 10.25 15.45
C PRO A 82 -13.96 11.53 16.14
N HIS A 83 -14.01 12.66 15.43
CA HIS A 83 -14.18 13.98 16.04
C HIS A 83 -15.06 14.84 15.15
#